data_AF-A0A401TVB9-F1
#
_entry.id   AF-A0A401TVB9-F1
#
_cell.length_a   1.000
_cell.length_b   1.000
_cell.length_c   1.000
_cell.angle_alpha   90.00
_cell.angle_beta   90.00
_cell.angle_gamma   90.00
#
_symmetry.space_group_name_H-M   'P 1'
#
loop_
_entity.id
_entity.type
_entity.pdbx_description
1 polymer ?
#
loop_
_entity_poly.entity_id
_entity_poly.type
_entity_poly.pdbx_seq_one_letter_code
_entity_poly.pdbx_strand_id
1 'polypeptide(L)'
;MALWAPGIISIPTGATRINVTEAAHSRNYLALRSHSGQSIINGNWVIDKPGQYEGAGTTFTYVRPSEGTVGERVYAMGPTTEPIEVYVSVRE
;
A
#
# COMPACT_ATOMS: atom_id res chain seq x y z
N MET A 1 3.78 7.55 -21.38
CA MET A 1 3.78 8.73 -20.48
C MET A 1 2.90 8.35 -19.31
N ALA A 2 3.47 7.85 -18.22
CA ALA A 2 2.68 7.32 -17.11
C ALA A 2 2.23 8.49 -16.23
N LEU A 3 0.95 8.85 -16.31
CA LEU A 3 0.31 9.63 -15.27
C LEU A 3 0.39 8.77 -14.02
N TRP A 4 1.13 9.25 -13.02
CA TRP A 4 1.04 8.76 -11.65
C TRP A 4 -0.44 8.56 -11.33
N ALA A 5 -0.82 7.37 -10.87
CA ALA A 5 -2.15 7.21 -10.30
C ALA A 5 -2.24 8.22 -9.13
N PRO A 6 -3.22 9.13 -9.11
CA PRO A 6 -3.36 10.06 -8.00
C PRO A 6 -3.48 9.24 -6.70
N GLY A 7 -2.67 9.60 -5.70
CA GLY A 7 -2.82 9.05 -4.36
C GLY A 7 -4.25 9.23 -3.89
N ILE A 8 -4.83 8.18 -3.33
CA ILE A 8 -6.22 8.17 -2.86
C ILE A 8 -6.26 8.56 -1.39
N ILE A 9 -5.23 8.17 -0.63
CA ILE A 9 -5.08 8.48 0.80
C ILE A 9 -3.63 8.81 1.09
N SER A 10 -3.38 9.78 1.97
CA SER A 10 -2.07 10.02 2.57
C SER A 10 -2.10 9.60 4.04
N ILE A 11 -1.21 8.68 4.42
CA ILE A 11 -0.95 8.32 5.81
C ILE A 11 0.10 9.30 6.33
N PRO A 12 -0.20 10.10 7.36
CA PRO A 12 0.70 11.15 7.83
C PRO A 12 1.91 10.59 8.58
N THR A 13 2.97 11.40 8.74
CA THR A 13 4.08 11.13 9.65
C THR A 13 3.57 10.91 11.08
N GLY A 14 4.17 9.96 11.80
CA GLY A 14 3.81 9.60 13.17
C GLY A 14 2.58 8.70 13.28
N ALA A 15 1.98 8.28 12.15
CA ALA A 15 0.82 7.38 12.16
C ALA A 15 1.19 6.03 12.79
N THR A 16 0.34 5.56 13.70
CA THR A 16 0.46 4.26 14.37
C THR A 16 -0.79 3.43 14.14
N ARG A 17 -0.69 2.11 14.32
CA ARG A 17 -1.82 1.17 14.15
C ARG A 17 -2.55 1.36 12.81
N ILE A 18 -1.77 1.50 11.74
CA ILE A 18 -2.26 1.72 10.39
C ILE A 18 -2.94 0.45 9.90
N ASN A 19 -4.13 0.57 9.33
CA ASN A 19 -4.81 -0.50 8.63
C ASN A 19 -5.61 0.08 7.46
N VAL A 20 -5.21 -0.29 6.25
CA VAL A 20 -5.91 0.02 5.00
C VAL A 20 -6.43 -1.30 4.45
N THR A 21 -7.76 -1.43 4.40
CA THR A 21 -8.43 -2.62 3.86
C THR A 21 -9.32 -2.18 2.71
N GLU A 22 -9.24 -2.89 1.59
CA GLU A 22 -10.19 -2.73 0.50
C GLU A 22 -11.59 -3.19 0.94
N ALA A 23 -12.58 -2.30 0.82
CA ALA A 23 -13.92 -2.54 1.33
C ALA A 23 -14.68 -3.65 0.59
N ALA A 24 -14.45 -3.79 -0.72
CA ALA A 24 -15.05 -4.82 -1.56
C ALA A 24 -13.98 -5.36 -2.51
N HIS A 25 -13.85 -6.68 -2.58
CA HIS A 25 -12.84 -7.34 -3.41
C HIS A 25 -12.91 -6.87 -4.87
N SER A 26 -11.77 -6.44 -5.40
CA SER A 26 -11.60 -6.09 -6.81
C SER A 26 -10.39 -6.79 -7.42
N ARG A 27 -10.13 -6.55 -8.71
CA ARG A 27 -8.91 -7.03 -9.39
C ARG A 27 -7.73 -6.07 -9.28
N ASN A 28 -7.89 -5.00 -8.50
CA ASN A 28 -6.86 -3.99 -8.33
C ASN A 28 -5.95 -4.34 -7.14
N TYR A 29 -4.80 -3.66 -7.07
CA TYR A 29 -3.82 -3.87 -6.02
C TYR A 29 -3.62 -2.61 -5.19
N LEU A 30 -3.65 -2.72 -3.86
CA LEU A 30 -3.23 -1.63 -2.97
C LEU A 30 -1.73 -1.42 -3.10
N ALA A 31 -1.30 -0.18 -3.33
CA ALA A 31 0.11 0.15 -3.48
C ALA A 31 0.51 1.27 -2.54
N LEU A 32 1.74 1.20 -2.04
CA LEU A 32 2.32 2.18 -1.13
C LEU A 32 3.59 2.78 -1.71
N ARG A 33 3.72 4.09 -1.59
CA ARG A 33 4.92 4.85 -1.95
C ARG A 33 5.22 5.89 -0.88
N SER A 34 6.48 6.07 -0.51
CA SER A 34 6.89 7.17 0.34
C SER A 34 6.69 8.52 -0.35
N HIS A 35 6.61 9.60 0.41
CA HIS A 35 6.57 10.95 -0.16
C HIS A 35 7.83 11.27 -1.00
N SER A 36 8.96 10.66 -0.66
CA SER A 36 10.21 10.71 -1.44
C SER A 36 10.16 9.92 -2.77
N GLY A 37 9.06 9.22 -3.07
CA GLY A 37 8.86 8.50 -4.32
C GLY A 37 9.33 7.04 -4.30
N GLN A 38 9.87 6.55 -3.18
CA GLN A 38 10.28 5.16 -3.03
C GLN A 38 9.06 4.26 -2.95
N SER A 39 8.98 3.28 -3.86
CA SER A 39 7.95 2.25 -3.82
C SER A 39 8.20 1.30 -2.63
N ILE A 40 7.14 1.00 -1.87
CA ILE A 40 7.20 0.11 -0.70
C ILE A 40 6.48 -1.20 -1.00
N ILE A 41 5.24 -1.12 -1.51
CA ILE A 41 4.41 -2.27 -1.91
C ILE A 41 3.79 -1.97 -3.29
N ASN A 42 3.80 -2.94 -4.18
CA ASN A 42 3.15 -2.93 -5.51
C ASN A 42 3.48 -1.68 -6.35
N GLY A 43 4.72 -1.20 -6.28
CA GLY A 43 5.20 -0.08 -7.07
C GLY A 43 6.02 -0.49 -8.30
N ASN A 44 6.39 0.48 -9.13
CA ASN A 44 7.24 0.28 -10.31
C ASN A 44 6.77 -0.83 -11.28
N TRP A 45 5.45 -0.98 -11.48
CA TRP A 45 4.84 -1.99 -12.38
C TRP A 45 5.03 -3.45 -11.96
N VAL A 46 5.46 -3.69 -10.72
CA VAL A 46 5.63 -5.02 -10.16
C VAL A 46 4.55 -5.28 -9.13
N ILE A 47 3.96 -6.48 -9.19
CA ILE A 47 3.04 -6.97 -8.17
C ILE A 47 3.83 -7.81 -7.19
N ASP A 48 3.85 -7.35 -5.95
CA ASP A 48 4.50 -8.00 -4.84
C ASP A 48 3.72 -9.24 -4.37
N LYS A 49 4.42 -10.15 -3.69
CA LYS A 49 3.80 -11.29 -3.00
C LYS A 49 3.27 -10.82 -1.63
N PRO A 50 2.27 -11.51 -1.04
CA PRO A 50 1.94 -11.28 0.37
C PRO A 50 3.20 -11.43 1.24
N GLY A 51 3.39 -10.52 2.19
CA GLY A 51 4.64 -10.46 2.95
C GLY A 51 4.82 -9.19 3.77
N GLN A 52 6.04 -8.99 4.26
CA GLN A 52 6.45 -7.83 5.04
C GLN A 52 7.40 -6.95 4.23
N TYR A 53 7.19 -5.64 4.31
CA TYR A 53 7.88 -4.62 3.54
C TYR A 53 8.28 -3.46 4.43
N GLU A 54 9.55 -3.10 4.44
CA GLU A 54 10.06 -1.97 5.22
C GLU A 54 9.89 -0.65 4.45
N GLY A 55 9.49 0.40 5.15
CA GLY A 55 9.36 1.73 4.57
C GLY A 55 8.90 2.77 5.59
N ALA A 56 9.35 4.02 5.42
CA ALA A 56 9.03 5.13 6.32
C ALA A 56 9.16 4.77 7.81
N GLY A 57 10.23 4.07 8.19
CA GLY A 57 10.55 3.76 9.58
C GLY A 57 9.66 2.70 10.25
N THR A 58 8.83 1.97 9.50
CA THR A 58 8.04 0.86 10.03
C THR A 58 8.00 -0.31 9.04
N THR A 59 7.38 -1.43 9.46
CA THR A 59 7.16 -2.61 8.63
C THR A 59 5.67 -2.73 8.30
N PHE A 60 5.36 -2.69 7.01
CA PHE A 60 4.02 -2.93 6.48
C PHE A 60 3.85 -4.42 6.19
N THR A 61 2.76 -5.00 6.69
CA THR A 61 2.33 -6.34 6.30
C THR A 61 1.26 -6.23 5.22
N TYR A 62 1.54 -6.85 4.08
CA TYR A 62 0.68 -6.91 2.91
C TYR A 62 0.02 -8.28 2.81
N VAL A 63 -1.30 -8.30 2.77
CA VAL A 63 -2.13 -9.49 2.70
C VAL A 63 -2.98 -9.41 1.45
N ARG A 64 -2.74 -10.35 0.52
CA ARG A 64 -3.59 -10.60 -0.65
C ARG A 64 -4.19 -12.00 -0.54
N PRO A 65 -5.49 -12.13 -0.23
CA PRO A 65 -6.20 -13.40 -0.28
C PRO A 65 -6.16 -14.00 -1.68
N SER A 66 -6.07 -15.33 -1.79
CA SER A 66 -5.97 -16.01 -3.09
C SER A 66 -7.31 -16.12 -3.84
N GLU A 67 -8.44 -16.12 -3.13
CA GLU A 67 -9.83 -16.11 -3.64
C GLU A 67 -10.78 -15.71 -2.47
N GLY A 68 -11.85 -14.94 -2.70
CA GLY A 68 -12.94 -14.75 -1.73
C GLY A 68 -13.51 -13.33 -1.57
N THR A 69 -14.36 -13.14 -0.55
CA THR A 69 -15.12 -11.91 -0.24
C THR A 69 -14.32 -10.82 0.49
N VAL A 70 -13.08 -11.11 0.89
CA VAL A 70 -12.24 -10.18 1.67
C VAL A 70 -11.27 -9.49 0.72
N GLY A 71 -11.29 -8.15 0.73
CA GLY A 71 -10.38 -7.34 -0.08
C GLY A 71 -8.94 -7.37 0.44
N GLU A 72 -8.03 -6.84 -0.36
CA GLU A 72 -6.62 -6.68 0.00
C GLU A 72 -6.44 -5.81 1.25
N ARG A 73 -5.38 -6.08 2.02
CA ARG A 73 -5.08 -5.32 3.24
C ARG A 73 -3.59 -5.00 3.37
N VAL A 74 -3.30 -3.78 3.83
CA VAL A 74 -1.99 -3.35 4.29
C VAL A 74 -2.10 -2.78 5.70
N TYR A 75 -1.23 -3.23 6.61
CA TYR A 75 -1.24 -2.73 7.99
C TYR A 75 0.17 -2.64 8.58
N ALA A 76 0.37 -1.72 9.52
CA ALA A 76 1.65 -1.49 10.20
C ALA A 76 1.43 -0.97 11.62
N MET A 77 2.37 -1.26 12.52
CA MET A 77 2.31 -0.71 13.88
C MET A 77 2.69 0.77 13.92
N GLY A 78 3.52 1.25 12.98
CA GLY A 78 4.11 2.60 13.02
C GLY A 78 5.20 2.74 14.10
N PRO A 79 5.57 3.97 14.49
CA PRO A 79 5.21 5.22 13.82
C PRO A 79 5.84 5.34 12.44
N THR A 80 5.17 5.99 11.50
CA THR A 80 5.79 6.40 10.23
C THR A 80 6.74 7.58 10.45
N THR A 81 7.86 7.62 9.73
CA THR A 81 8.85 8.71 9.78
C THR A 81 8.66 9.76 8.68
N GLU A 82 7.86 9.46 7.67
CA GLU A 82 7.46 10.37 6.60
C GLU A 82 6.03 10.04 6.12
N PRO A 83 5.37 10.91 5.36
CA PRO A 83 4.08 10.59 4.77
C PRO A 83 4.18 9.45 3.76
N ILE A 84 3.15 8.60 3.74
CA ILE A 84 3.00 7.52 2.77
C ILE A 84 1.77 7.77 1.92
N GLU A 85 1.92 7.68 0.60
CA GLU A 85 0.81 7.70 -0.35
C GLU A 85 0.30 6.29 -0.58
N VAL A 86 -1.01 6.12 -0.42
CA VAL A 86 -1.76 4.93 -0.82
C VAL A 86 -2.40 5.21 -2.17
N TYR A 87 -2.18 4.32 -3.13
CA TYR A 87 -2.86 4.37 -4.43
C TYR A 87 -3.26 2.97 -4.87
N VAL A 88 -3.99 2.90 -5.97
CA VAL A 88 -4.45 1.64 -6.55
C VAL A 88 -3.70 1.43 -7.86
N SER A 89 -3.03 0.28 -7.98
CA SER A 89 -2.42 -0.16 -9.23
C SER A 89 -3.41 -1.03 -9.99
N VAL A 90 -3.70 -0.66 -11.24
CA VAL A 90 -4.60 -1.39 -12.14
C VAL A 90 -3.73 -2.15 -13.12
N ARG A 91 -3.95 -3.47 -13.25
CA ARG A 91 -3.51 -4.19 -14.44
C ARG A 91 -4.58 -3.98 -15.51
N GLU A 92 -4.20 -3.37 -16.63
CA GLU A 92 -4.95 -3.50 -17.89
C GLU A 92 -4.84 -4.92 -18.44
#